data_AF-A0A3L7NUT5-F1
#
_entry.id   AF-A0A3L7NUT5-F1
#
_cell.length_a   1.000
_cell.length_b   1.000
_cell.length_c   1.000
_cell.angle_alpha   90.00
_cell.angle_beta   90.00
_cell.angle_gamma   90.00
#
_symmetry.space_group_name_H-M   'P 1'
#
loop_
_entity.id
_entity.type
_entity.pdbx_description
1 polymer ?
#
loop_
_entity_poly.entity_id
_entity_poly.type
_entity_poly.pdbx_seq_one_letter_code
_entity_poly.pdbx_strand_id
1 'polypeptide(L)'
;MPALAESLEAGGSDMVPMTAAGIAVTTDGRRLEARWPTVGWQVLAYVILTAAEILVSITSLEFSYTQAPPHMKSLVMSLYLLAVSLGNFFAAFVNSFTKDAQGNSTLTGENYYWFFAGCMALATVLLVPVLLLYKPREYIQGSGPGDHA
;
A
#
# COMPACT_ATOMS: atom_id res chain seq x y z
N MET A 1 -40.67 31.72 -0.33
CA MET A 1 -39.50 31.43 -1.17
C MET A 1 -38.16 31.34 -0.39
N PRO A 2 -38.07 30.67 0.80
CA PRO A 2 -36.77 30.46 1.47
C PRO A 2 -36.04 29.15 1.07
N ALA A 3 -36.75 28.16 0.50
CA ALA A 3 -36.18 26.85 0.17
C ALA A 3 -35.14 26.85 -0.97
N LEU A 4 -35.21 27.82 -1.89
CA LEU A 4 -34.24 27.95 -2.99
C LEU A 4 -32.91 28.57 -2.57
N ALA A 5 -32.87 29.29 -1.43
CA ALA A 5 -31.63 29.87 -0.89
C ALA A 5 -30.81 28.81 -0.14
N GLU A 6 -31.48 27.95 0.62
CA GLU A 6 -30.84 26.82 1.33
C GLU A 6 -30.25 25.78 0.34
N SER A 7 -30.91 25.59 -0.81
CA SER A 7 -30.43 24.75 -1.92
C SER A 7 -29.15 25.29 -2.59
N LEU A 8 -28.94 26.62 -2.56
CA LEU A 8 -27.76 27.29 -3.13
C LEU A 8 -26.57 27.29 -2.15
N GLU A 9 -26.82 27.40 -0.85
CA GLU A 9 -25.77 27.23 0.17
C GLU A 9 -25.31 25.77 0.29
N ALA A 10 -26.24 24.80 0.20
CA ALA A 10 -25.91 23.38 0.21
C ALA A 10 -25.12 22.91 -1.02
N GLY A 11 -25.33 23.54 -2.19
CA GLY A 11 -24.53 23.28 -3.38
C GLY A 11 -23.09 23.80 -3.27
N GLY A 12 -22.86 24.88 -2.52
CA GLY A 12 -21.54 25.48 -2.34
C GLY A 12 -20.59 24.65 -1.47
N SER A 13 -21.11 23.98 -0.44
CA SER A 13 -20.31 23.16 0.49
C SER A 13 -19.80 21.86 -0.14
N ASP A 14 -20.58 21.25 -1.04
CA ASP A 14 -20.22 20.00 -1.73
C ASP A 14 -19.26 20.21 -2.91
N MET A 15 -19.10 21.47 -3.37
CA MET A 15 -18.18 21.86 -4.43
C MET A 15 -16.75 22.20 -3.95
N VAL A 16 -16.56 22.44 -2.65
CA VAL A 16 -15.25 22.62 -2.01
C VAL A 16 -14.37 21.36 -2.11
N PRO A 17 -14.86 20.13 -1.79
CA PRO A 17 -14.05 18.92 -1.97
C PRO A 17 -13.80 18.58 -3.45
N MET A 18 -14.70 18.98 -4.37
CA MET A 18 -14.50 18.80 -5.82
C MET A 18 -13.41 19.72 -6.39
N THR A 19 -13.26 20.92 -5.83
CA THR A 19 -12.17 21.85 -6.18
C THR A 19 -10.82 21.35 -5.64
N ALA A 20 -10.82 20.68 -4.48
CA ALA A 20 -9.65 20.00 -3.92
C ALA A 20 -9.24 18.74 -4.71
N ALA A 21 -10.17 18.15 -5.49
CA ALA A 21 -9.91 17.02 -6.38
C ALA A 21 -9.21 17.41 -7.71
N GLY A 22 -8.70 18.63 -7.84
CA GLY A 22 -7.90 19.05 -9.01
C GLY A 22 -8.68 19.19 -10.32
N ILE A 23 -10.01 19.13 -10.27
CA ILE A 23 -10.86 19.55 -11.38
C ILE A 23 -11.10 21.05 -11.18
N ALA A 24 -10.63 21.87 -12.12
CA ALA A 24 -10.92 23.30 -12.12
C ALA A 24 -12.42 23.50 -12.36
N VAL A 25 -13.22 23.54 -11.29
CA VAL A 25 -14.62 23.97 -11.37
C VAL A 25 -14.64 25.49 -11.39
N THR A 26 -14.99 26.06 -12.54
CA THR A 26 -15.17 27.50 -12.70
C THR A 26 -16.50 27.92 -12.09
N THR A 27 -16.50 28.32 -10.82
CA THR A 27 -17.60 29.11 -10.27
C THR A 27 -17.29 30.58 -10.52
N ASP A 28 -18.09 31.21 -11.37
CA ASP A 28 -18.22 32.66 -11.48
C ASP A 28 -16.92 33.45 -11.80
N GLY A 29 -16.08 32.89 -12.67
CA GLY A 29 -14.92 33.60 -13.25
C GLY A 29 -13.71 33.79 -12.32
N ARG A 30 -13.74 33.28 -11.07
CA ARG A 30 -12.56 33.23 -10.20
C ARG A 30 -11.93 31.84 -10.20
N ARG A 31 -10.71 31.75 -10.74
CA ARG A 31 -9.86 30.56 -10.57
C ARG A 31 -9.41 30.50 -9.12
N LEU A 32 -10.05 29.66 -8.31
CA LEU A 32 -9.50 29.28 -7.02
C LEU A 32 -8.27 28.42 -7.32
N GLU A 33 -7.08 28.96 -7.06
CA GLU A 33 -5.84 28.19 -7.15
C GLU A 33 -5.96 26.96 -6.25
N ALA A 34 -5.88 25.78 -6.85
CA ALA A 34 -5.80 24.51 -6.12
C ALA A 34 -4.52 24.54 -5.27
N ARG A 35 -4.66 24.89 -4.00
CA ARG A 35 -3.56 24.85 -3.05
C ARG A 35 -3.22 23.38 -2.83
N TRP A 36 -2.09 22.99 -3.41
CA TRP A 36 -1.33 21.74 -3.33
C TRP A 36 -1.77 20.76 -2.22
N PRO A 37 -1.87 19.44 -2.48
CA PRO A 37 -1.37 18.71 -3.65
C PRO A 37 -2.44 18.47 -4.75
N THR A 38 -2.04 18.50 -6.02
CA THR A 38 -2.92 18.16 -7.14
C THR A 38 -3.21 16.65 -7.19
N VAL A 39 -4.40 16.26 -7.63
CA VAL A 39 -4.75 14.83 -7.82
C VAL A 39 -3.80 14.13 -8.79
N GLY A 40 -3.22 14.84 -9.75
CA GLY A 40 -2.17 14.29 -10.62
C GLY A 40 -0.95 13.77 -9.86
N TRP A 41 -0.57 14.42 -8.75
CA TRP A 41 0.54 13.96 -7.91
C TRP A 41 0.18 12.69 -7.12
N GLN A 42 -1.08 12.55 -6.68
CA GLN A 42 -1.58 11.34 -6.04
C GLN A 42 -1.62 10.16 -7.02
N VAL A 43 -2.03 10.39 -8.27
CA VAL A 43 -2.00 9.37 -9.32
C VAL A 43 -0.59 8.84 -9.52
N LEU A 44 0.42 9.73 -9.56
CA LEU A 44 1.82 9.32 -9.65
C LEU A 44 2.25 8.46 -8.46
N ALA A 45 1.86 8.83 -7.24
CA ALA A 45 2.15 8.04 -6.04
C ALA A 45 1.53 6.63 -6.11
N TYR A 46 0.29 6.50 -6.60
CA TYR A 46 -0.36 5.21 -6.81
C TYR A 46 0.34 4.36 -7.88
N VAL A 47 0.80 4.96 -8.99
CA VAL A 47 1.55 4.25 -10.03
C VAL A 47 2.84 3.64 -9.44
N ILE A 48 3.59 4.42 -8.66
CA ILE A 48 4.82 3.96 -8.01
C ILE A 48 4.51 2.85 -6.99
N LEU A 49 3.45 3.01 -6.19
CA LEU A 49 3.03 2.01 -5.20
C LEU A 49 2.66 0.68 -5.86
N THR A 50 1.85 0.70 -6.93
CA THR A 50 1.46 -0.50 -7.66
C THR A 50 2.66 -1.17 -8.33
N ALA A 51 3.59 -0.40 -8.88
CA ALA A 51 4.82 -0.95 -9.43
C ALA A 51 5.66 -1.66 -8.36
N ALA A 52 5.78 -1.06 -7.17
CA ALA A 52 6.46 -1.68 -6.03
C ALA A 52 5.76 -2.97 -5.56
N GLU A 53 4.43 -2.97 -5.53
CA GLU A 53 3.64 -4.15 -5.18
C GLU A 53 3.90 -5.31 -6.14
N ILE A 54 3.89 -5.06 -7.46
CA ILE A 54 4.15 -6.10 -8.46
C ILE A 54 5.57 -6.67 -8.31
N LEU A 55 6.57 -5.81 -8.11
CA LEU A 55 7.98 -6.22 -7.95
C LEU A 55 8.20 -7.07 -6.70
N VAL A 56 7.53 -6.78 -5.59
CA VAL A 56 7.71 -7.54 -4.35
C VAL A 56 6.83 -8.78 -4.34
N SER A 57 5.56 -8.68 -4.74
CA SER A 57 4.59 -9.77 -4.67
C SER A 57 4.88 -10.88 -5.68
N ILE A 58 4.98 -10.55 -6.98
CA ILE A 58 5.12 -11.55 -8.04
C ILE A 58 6.49 -12.23 -7.96
N THR A 59 7.56 -11.45 -7.81
CA THR A 59 8.92 -12.00 -7.75
C THR A 59 9.14 -12.86 -6.51
N SER A 60 8.59 -12.51 -5.35
CA SER A 60 8.74 -13.33 -4.14
C SER A 60 7.98 -14.66 -4.23
N LEU A 61 6.80 -14.67 -4.85
CA LEU A 61 6.03 -15.89 -5.10
C LEU A 61 6.71 -16.78 -6.14
N GLU A 62 7.17 -16.21 -7.25
CA GLU A 62 7.91 -16.92 -8.28
C GLU A 62 9.17 -17.55 -7.71
N PHE A 63 9.96 -16.78 -6.96
CA PHE A 63 11.14 -17.28 -6.25
C PHE A 63 10.77 -18.41 -5.27
N SER A 64 9.75 -18.21 -4.45
CA SER A 64 9.33 -19.23 -3.47
C SER A 64 8.86 -20.52 -4.14
N TYR A 65 8.20 -20.44 -5.29
CA TYR A 65 7.79 -21.63 -6.05
C TYR A 65 8.97 -22.34 -6.72
N THR A 66 10.03 -21.64 -7.11
CA THR A 66 11.26 -22.29 -7.64
C THR A 66 12.07 -23.00 -6.56
N GLN A 67 11.99 -22.53 -5.31
CA GLN A 67 12.73 -23.11 -4.17
C GLN A 67 11.90 -24.13 -3.37
N ALA A 68 10.57 -24.20 -3.55
CA ALA A 68 9.70 -25.10 -2.79
C ALA A 68 9.45 -26.46 -3.48
N PRO A 69 9.41 -27.58 -2.73
CA PRO A 69 9.03 -28.88 -3.25
C PRO A 69 7.62 -28.88 -3.89
N PRO A 70 7.36 -29.68 -4.95
CA PRO A 70 6.12 -29.64 -5.75
C PRO A 70 4.82 -29.83 -4.95
N HIS A 71 4.89 -30.50 -3.79
CA HIS A 71 3.74 -30.78 -2.94
C HIS A 71 3.35 -29.63 -1.99
N MET A 72 4.13 -28.55 -1.90
CA MET A 72 3.93 -27.48 -0.90
C MET A 72 3.36 -26.16 -1.47
N LYS A 73 2.89 -26.14 -2.72
CA LYS A 73 2.41 -24.90 -3.37
C LYS A 73 1.31 -24.19 -2.58
N SER A 74 0.35 -24.92 -2.01
CA SER A 74 -0.72 -24.33 -1.20
C SER A 74 -0.21 -23.74 0.13
N LEU A 75 0.86 -24.30 0.69
CA LEU A 75 1.49 -23.81 1.91
C LEU A 75 2.28 -22.51 1.66
N VAL A 76 2.98 -22.41 0.52
CA VAL A 76 3.64 -21.16 0.11
C VAL A 76 2.62 -20.03 -0.03
N MET A 77 1.48 -20.31 -0.68
CA MET A 77 0.42 -19.32 -0.84
C MET A 77 -0.24 -18.93 0.49
N SER A 78 -0.46 -19.89 1.41
CA SER A 78 -1.02 -19.59 2.72
C SER A 78 -0.06 -18.78 3.59
N LEU A 79 1.25 -19.04 3.54
CA LEU A 79 2.27 -18.22 4.20
C LEU A 79 2.35 -16.81 3.61
N TYR A 80 2.20 -16.68 2.28
CA TYR A 80 2.13 -15.37 1.63
C TYR A 80 0.92 -14.56 2.15
N LEU A 81 -0.28 -15.15 2.18
CA LEU A 81 -1.48 -14.51 2.72
C LEU A 81 -1.35 -14.19 4.22
N LEU A 82 -0.71 -15.08 4.99
CA LEU A 82 -0.42 -14.86 6.39
C LEU A 82 0.50 -13.65 6.59
N ALA A 83 1.54 -13.49 5.78
CA ALA A 83 2.44 -12.34 5.82
C ALA A 83 1.68 -11.03 5.52
N VAL A 84 0.80 -11.03 4.51
CA VAL A 84 -0.06 -9.87 4.20
C VAL A 84 -0.99 -9.54 5.36
N SER A 85 -1.62 -10.55 5.97
CA SER A 85 -2.48 -10.36 7.14
C SER A 85 -1.69 -9.80 8.34
N LEU A 86 -0.48 -10.30 8.58
CA LEU A 86 0.40 -9.81 9.64
C LEU A 86 0.82 -8.36 9.41
N GLY A 87 1.09 -7.96 8.16
CA GLY A 87 1.38 -6.57 7.80
C GLY A 87 0.21 -5.63 8.11
N ASN A 88 -1.01 -6.03 7.74
CA ASN A 88 -2.23 -5.29 8.08
C ASN A 88 -2.48 -5.23 9.59
N PHE A 89 -2.26 -6.34 10.29
CA PHE A 89 -2.38 -6.40 11.75
C PHE A 89 -1.38 -5.48 12.43
N PHE A 90 -0.13 -5.45 11.96
CA PHE A 90 0.90 -4.53 12.46
C PHE A 90 0.49 -3.07 12.28
N ALA A 91 0.00 -2.68 11.09
CA ALA A 91 -0.48 -1.32 10.85
C ALA A 91 -1.64 -0.94 11.79
N ALA A 92 -2.59 -1.85 12.00
CA ALA A 92 -3.70 -1.66 12.94
C ALA A 92 -3.22 -1.58 14.40
N PHE A 93 -2.25 -2.42 14.79
CA PHE A 93 -1.64 -2.42 16.11
C PHE A 93 -0.93 -1.10 16.40
N VAL A 94 -0.11 -0.61 15.47
CA VAL A 94 0.54 0.71 15.58
C VAL A 94 -0.50 1.82 15.73
N ASN A 95 -1.56 1.78 14.92
CA ASN A 95 -2.65 2.76 15.00
C ASN A 95 -3.39 2.69 16.35
N SER A 96 -3.60 1.49 16.89
CA SER A 96 -4.21 1.29 18.21
C SER A 96 -3.31 1.79 19.33
N PHE A 97 -2.00 1.53 19.26
CA PHE A 97 -1.02 1.96 20.25
C PHE A 97 -0.78 3.47 20.25
N THR A 98 -1.01 4.13 19.11
CA THR A 98 -0.84 5.58 18.93
C THR A 98 -2.04 6.40 19.41
N LYS A 99 -3.18 5.76 19.70
CA LYS A 99 -4.37 6.40 20.25
C LYS A 99 -4.26 6.47 21.78
N ASP A 100 -4.26 7.68 22.34
CA ASP A 100 -4.33 7.87 23.79
C ASP A 100 -5.76 7.60 24.31
N ALA A 101 -5.92 7.39 25.62
CA ALA A 101 -7.20 7.08 26.29
C ALA A 101 -8.28 8.17 26.14
N GLN A 102 -7.94 9.33 25.58
CA GLN A 102 -8.88 10.41 25.23
C GLN A 102 -9.20 10.50 23.73
N GLY A 103 -8.77 9.54 22.91
CA GLY A 103 -9.07 9.49 21.48
C GLY A 103 -8.28 10.48 20.62
N ASN A 104 -7.29 11.16 21.19
CA ASN A 104 -6.41 12.06 20.45
C ASN A 104 -5.17 11.30 19.95
N SER A 105 -4.82 11.47 18.68
CA SER A 105 -3.66 10.80 18.07
C SER A 105 -2.40 11.61 18.36
N THR A 106 -1.42 11.02 19.06
CA THR A 106 -0.15 11.72 19.37
C THR A 106 0.78 11.82 18.14
N LEU A 107 0.50 11.06 17.07
CA LEU A 107 1.14 11.19 15.75
C LEU A 107 0.12 11.70 14.72
N THR A 108 -0.12 13.01 14.68
CA THR A 108 -0.94 13.65 13.63
C THR A 108 -0.06 14.27 12.54
N GLY A 109 -0.51 14.20 11.29
CA GLY A 109 0.15 14.82 10.14
C GLY A 109 1.38 14.09 9.64
N GLU A 110 2.48 14.81 9.46
CA GLU A 110 3.69 14.37 8.75
C GLU A 110 4.43 13.23 9.47
N ASN A 111 4.49 13.28 10.81
CA ASN A 111 5.21 12.31 11.61
C ASN A 111 4.64 10.89 11.52
N TYR A 112 3.34 10.75 11.24
CA TYR A 112 2.70 9.46 10.98
C TYR A 112 3.28 8.83 9.70
N TYR A 113 3.30 9.58 8.59
CA TYR A 113 3.81 9.07 7.32
C TYR A 113 5.31 8.78 7.37
N TRP A 114 6.09 9.63 8.04
CA TRP A 114 7.52 9.40 8.26
C TRP A 114 7.80 8.17 9.12
N PHE A 115 6.97 7.88 10.12
CA PHE A 115 7.10 6.66 10.92
C PHE A 115 6.90 5.40 10.06
N PHE A 116 5.82 5.35 9.26
CA PHE A 116 5.57 4.22 8.35
C PHE A 116 6.65 4.08 7.27
N ALA A 117 7.12 5.21 6.71
CA ALA A 117 8.24 5.21 5.78
C ALA A 117 9.53 4.67 6.44
N GLY A 118 9.79 5.03 7.70
CA GLY A 118 10.89 4.50 8.49
C GLY A 118 10.78 2.99 8.74
N CYS A 119 9.60 2.48 9.09
CA CYS A 119 9.37 1.04 9.22
C CYS A 119 9.60 0.30 7.90
N MET A 120 9.15 0.85 6.77
CA MET A 120 9.38 0.27 5.44
C MET A 120 10.88 0.27 5.09
N ALA A 121 11.59 1.38 5.33
CA ALA A 121 13.03 1.46 5.09
C ALA A 121 13.81 0.47 5.97
N LEU A 122 13.43 0.32 7.24
CA LEU A 122 14.02 -0.68 8.13
C LEU A 122 13.78 -2.10 7.61
N ALA A 123 12.56 -2.43 7.18
CA ALA A 123 12.25 -3.73 6.59
C ALA A 123 13.11 -4.01 5.35
N THR A 124 13.32 -3.02 4.48
CA THR A 124 14.23 -3.13 3.33
C THR A 124 15.67 -3.36 3.78
N VAL A 125 16.18 -2.59 4.73
CA VAL A 125 17.56 -2.72 5.25
C VAL A 125 17.78 -4.08 5.89
N LEU A 126 16.79 -4.66 6.57
CA LEU A 126 16.87 -6.01 7.13
C LEU A 126 16.81 -7.09 6.04
N LEU A 127 16.06 -6.87 4.97
CA LEU A 127 15.93 -7.81 3.86
C LEU A 127 17.21 -7.91 3.02
N VAL A 128 17.89 -6.79 2.76
CA VAL A 128 19.13 -6.74 1.94
C VAL A 128 20.20 -7.76 2.38
N PRO A 129 20.64 -7.83 3.65
CA PRO A 129 21.64 -8.81 4.07
C PRO A 129 21.11 -10.25 3.97
N VAL A 130 19.82 -10.50 4.23
CA VAL A 130 19.23 -11.83 4.09
C VAL A 130 19.27 -12.31 2.64
N LEU A 131 18.99 -11.42 1.68
CA LEU A 131 19.11 -11.73 0.26
C LEU A 131 20.55 -12.04 -0.16
N LEU A 132 21.53 -11.29 0.38
CA LEU A 132 22.94 -11.50 0.06
C LEU A 132 23.51 -12.79 0.67
N LEU A 133 22.97 -13.24 1.81
CA LEU A 133 23.39 -14.49 2.46
C LEU A 133 22.63 -15.73 1.96
N TYR A 134 21.60 -15.57 1.12
CA TYR A 134 20.80 -16.68 0.63
C TYR A 134 21.53 -17.46 -0.48
N LYS A 135 21.83 -18.74 -0.22
CA LYS A 135 22.36 -19.67 -1.24
C LYS A 135 21.18 -20.34 -1.96
N PRO A 136 20.99 -20.11 -3.27
CA PRO A 136 19.91 -20.76 -4.02
C PRO A 136 20.09 -22.28 -4.03
N ARG A 137 19.01 -23.01 -3.73
CA ARG A 137 18.92 -24.47 -3.83
C ARG A 137 17.81 -24.77 -4.83
N GLU A 138 18.18 -24.94 -6.09
CA GLU A 138 17.24 -25.32 -7.14
C GLU A 138 16.79 -26.77 -6.94
N TYR A 139 15.47 -26.99 -6.78
CA TYR A 139 14.89 -28.33 -6.77
C TYR A 139 14.54 -28.72 -8.21
N ILE A 140 15.52 -29.26 -8.93
CA ILE A 140 15.32 -29.76 -10.30
C ILE A 140 14.30 -30.91 -10.25
N GLN A 141 13.10 -30.65 -10.78
CA GLN A 141 12.10 -31.69 -11.01
C GLN A 141 12.51 -32.48 -12.26
N GLY A 142 13.23 -33.58 -12.04
CA GLY A 142 13.59 -34.52 -13.09
C GLY A 142 14.44 -35.68 -12.59
N SER A 143 13.84 -36.61 -11.82
CA SER A 143 14.24 -38.03 -11.78
C SER A 143 13.29 -38.82 -10.87
N GLY A 144 12.13 -39.21 -11.42
CA GLY A 144 11.45 -40.40 -10.92
C GLY A 144 12.22 -41.63 -11.41
N PRO A 145 12.68 -42.55 -10.55
CA PRO A 145 13.31 -43.77 -11.00
C PRO A 145 12.23 -44.69 -11.61
N GLY A 146 12.18 -44.80 -12.94
CA GLY A 146 11.26 -45.73 -13.60
C GLY A 146 11.14 -45.69 -15.13
N ASP A 147 11.72 -44.72 -15.86
CA ASP A 147 11.61 -44.67 -17.33
C ASP A 147 12.91 -45.09 -18.04
N HIS A 148 13.49 -46.22 -17.62
CA HIS A 148 14.42 -46.99 -18.43
C HIS A 148 14.30 -48.47 -18.05
N ALA A 149 13.91 -49.29 -19.05
CA ALA A 149 13.75 -50.75 -19.10
C ALA A 149 12.35 -51.31 -18.82
#